data_AF-A0AAD9FNL4-F1
#
_entry.id   AF-A0AAD9FNL4-F1
#
_cell.length_a   1.000
_cell.length_b   1.000
_cell.length_c   1.000
_cell.angle_alpha   90.00
_cell.angle_beta   90.00
_cell.angle_gamma   90.00
#
_symmetry.space_group_name_H-M   'P 1'
#
loop_
_entity.id
_entity.type
_entity.pdbx_description
1 polymer ?
#
loop_
_entity_poly.entity_id
_entity_poly.type
_entity_poly.pdbx_seq_one_letter_code
_entity_poly.pdbx_strand_id
1 'polypeptide(L)'
;MTEQDAAAERKAKAARAKKLLVKQLEEVRGRVVQVMEEKVELAGRVESLEGKSKAWDREREAQVEEIAVGSCFIDVLASGREQCPGASESKSDELAKQVEDLRDQLETARSELEVSQTRVKELENASQEAESDSLASLKSGHALELSQHAEKIRSLETSLHGAESRVHQLSRQLTDLQSQPGANSPGESSSRGLFFSDDGVGAEGRSPLGRGPRPTGVDALLPAHVRHKRQVSLSALKARMEPRRSYSQTSGPAGSLSNVPEGNDEKGFGAGHRRMQFGDEIVFCCPACEGDLISI
;
A
#
# COMPACT_ATOMS: atom_id res chain seq x y z
N MET A 1 -94.21 -2.45 117.78
CA MET A 1 -93.78 -2.26 116.38
C MET A 1 -95.03 -2.08 115.56
N THR A 2 -95.17 -0.93 114.90
CA THR A 2 -96.39 -0.58 114.17
C THR A 2 -96.33 -1.15 112.76
N GLU A 3 -97.47 -1.47 112.16
CA GLU A 3 -97.56 -1.97 110.77
C GLU A 3 -96.91 -1.00 109.75
N GLN A 4 -96.84 0.28 110.12
CA GLN A 4 -96.15 1.33 109.37
C GLN A 4 -94.63 1.12 109.30
N ASP A 5 -94.00 0.58 110.35
CA ASP A 5 -92.56 0.30 110.38
C ASP A 5 -92.18 -0.83 109.40
N ALA A 6 -93.01 -1.87 109.31
CA ALA A 6 -92.82 -2.99 108.39
C ALA A 6 -92.99 -2.57 106.91
N ALA A 7 -93.92 -1.66 106.64
CA ALA A 7 -94.11 -1.09 105.31
C ALA A 7 -92.90 -0.19 104.91
N ALA A 8 -92.38 0.61 105.84
CA ALA A 8 -91.19 1.43 105.62
C ALA A 8 -89.95 0.57 105.35
N GLU A 9 -89.76 -0.53 106.09
CA GLU A 9 -88.64 -1.46 105.87
C GLU A 9 -88.73 -2.17 104.51
N ARG A 10 -89.92 -2.62 104.11
CA ARG A 10 -90.15 -3.20 102.77
C ARG A 10 -89.85 -2.19 101.66
N LYS A 11 -90.27 -0.94 101.82
CA LYS A 11 -89.97 0.14 100.87
C LYS A 11 -88.47 0.44 100.80
N ALA A 12 -87.78 0.44 101.93
CA ALA A 12 -86.32 0.61 101.98
C ALA A 12 -85.59 -0.56 101.30
N LYS A 13 -86.01 -1.81 101.54
CA LYS A 13 -85.48 -3.01 100.87
C LYS A 13 -85.72 -2.97 99.37
N ALA A 14 -86.93 -2.62 98.93
CA ALA A 14 -87.27 -2.45 97.52
C ALA A 14 -86.43 -1.34 96.85
N ALA A 15 -86.24 -0.21 97.54
CA ALA A 15 -85.40 0.88 97.04
C ALA A 15 -83.92 0.46 96.93
N ARG A 16 -83.39 -0.31 97.91
CA ARG A 16 -82.04 -0.86 97.86
C ARG A 16 -81.88 -1.87 96.71
N ALA A 17 -82.83 -2.77 96.52
CA ALA A 17 -82.83 -3.73 95.42
C ALA A 17 -82.88 -3.02 94.06
N LYS A 18 -83.72 -1.99 93.90
CA LYS A 18 -83.76 -1.17 92.69
C LYS A 18 -82.42 -0.49 92.43
N LYS A 19 -81.78 0.08 93.46
CA LYS A 19 -80.43 0.67 93.34
C LYS A 19 -79.38 -0.36 92.91
N LEU A 20 -79.44 -1.58 93.42
CA LEU A 20 -78.53 -2.65 93.04
C LEU A 20 -78.72 -3.07 91.58
N LEU A 21 -79.97 -3.24 91.14
CA LEU A 21 -80.28 -3.56 89.74
C LEU A 21 -79.81 -2.44 88.79
N VAL A 22 -79.99 -1.17 89.16
CA VAL A 22 -79.48 -0.04 88.37
C VAL A 22 -77.95 -0.10 88.26
N LYS A 23 -77.24 -0.37 89.35
CA LYS A 23 -75.77 -0.55 89.32
C LYS A 23 -75.33 -1.71 88.43
N GLN A 24 -76.01 -2.86 88.50
CA GLN A 24 -75.72 -4.01 87.64
C GLN A 24 -75.98 -3.69 86.16
N LEU A 25 -77.06 -2.96 85.86
CA LEU A 25 -77.35 -2.52 84.49
C LEU A 25 -76.31 -1.51 83.98
N GLU A 26 -75.85 -0.58 84.81
CA GLU A 26 -74.78 0.36 84.48
C GLU A 26 -73.45 -0.38 84.22
N GLU A 27 -73.11 -1.38 85.04
CA GLU A 27 -71.92 -2.20 84.84
C GLU A 27 -72.01 -3.03 83.55
N VAL A 28 -73.15 -3.68 83.28
CA VAL A 28 -73.36 -4.42 82.02
C VAL A 28 -73.30 -3.48 80.82
N ARG A 29 -73.90 -2.29 80.90
CA ARG A 29 -73.79 -1.27 79.84
C ARG A 29 -72.35 -0.85 79.61
N GLY A 30 -71.58 -0.62 80.68
CA GLY A 30 -70.15 -0.30 80.58
C GLY A 30 -69.36 -1.41 79.89
N ARG A 31 -69.59 -2.67 80.26
CA ARG A 31 -68.95 -3.83 79.61
C ARG A 31 -69.35 -3.97 78.14
N VAL A 32 -70.61 -3.74 77.80
CA VAL A 32 -71.07 -3.79 76.40
C VAL A 32 -70.40 -2.70 75.57
N VAL A 33 -70.28 -1.48 76.10
CA VAL A 33 -69.56 -0.38 75.43
C VAL A 33 -68.10 -0.75 75.23
N GLN A 34 -67.42 -1.25 76.26
CA GLN A 34 -66.03 -1.69 76.16
C GLN A 34 -65.84 -2.79 75.09
N VAL A 35 -66.70 -3.81 75.09
CA VAL A 35 -66.66 -4.89 74.08
C VAL A 35 -66.95 -4.35 72.68
N MET A 36 -67.83 -3.36 72.54
CA MET A 36 -68.07 -2.71 71.25
C MET A 36 -66.86 -1.91 70.76
N GLU A 37 -66.18 -1.18 71.64
CA GLU A 37 -64.95 -0.45 71.34
C GLU A 37 -63.81 -1.41 70.92
N GLU A 38 -63.59 -2.48 71.69
CA GLU A 38 -62.62 -3.53 71.37
C GLU A 38 -62.96 -4.22 70.04
N LYS A 39 -64.24 -4.47 69.76
CA LYS A 39 -64.69 -5.05 68.49
C LYS A 39 -64.42 -4.10 67.31
N VAL A 40 -64.65 -2.80 67.48
CA VAL A 40 -64.34 -1.79 66.45
C VAL A 40 -62.84 -1.72 66.21
N GLU A 41 -62.02 -1.77 67.25
CA GLU A 41 -60.56 -1.79 67.13
C GLU A 41 -60.06 -3.06 66.40
N LEU A 42 -60.58 -4.23 66.79
CA LEU A 42 -60.25 -5.50 66.13
C LEU A 42 -60.69 -5.52 64.67
N ALA A 43 -61.89 -4.99 64.35
CA ALA A 43 -62.34 -4.84 62.97
C ALA A 43 -61.38 -3.97 62.15
N GLY A 44 -60.94 -2.83 62.70
CA GLY A 44 -59.93 -1.98 62.06
C GLY A 44 -58.59 -2.67 61.85
N ARG A 45 -58.14 -3.51 62.80
CA ARG A 45 -56.92 -4.32 62.63
C ARG A 45 -57.09 -5.37 61.53
N VAL A 46 -58.24 -6.04 61.44
CA VAL A 46 -58.54 -7.01 60.38
C VAL A 46 -58.54 -6.32 59.01
N GLU A 47 -59.23 -5.19 58.87
CA GLU A 47 -59.22 -4.41 57.62
C GLU A 47 -57.81 -3.96 57.22
N SER A 48 -56.98 -3.55 58.19
CA SER A 48 -55.58 -3.20 57.95
C SER A 48 -54.75 -4.39 57.47
N LEU A 49 -54.95 -5.58 58.06
CA LEU A 49 -54.25 -6.80 57.66
C LEU A 49 -54.72 -7.31 56.29
N GLU A 50 -56.01 -7.21 55.98
CA GLU A 50 -56.53 -7.52 54.65
C GLU A 50 -55.98 -6.57 53.59
N GLY A 51 -55.87 -5.28 53.91
CA GLY A 51 -55.24 -4.29 53.04
C GLY A 51 -53.77 -4.63 52.76
N LYS A 52 -53.02 -5.01 53.80
CA LYS A 52 -51.61 -5.44 53.67
C LYS A 52 -51.51 -6.73 52.86
N SER A 53 -52.34 -7.74 53.11
CA SER A 53 -52.34 -9.00 52.35
C SER A 53 -52.52 -8.74 50.86
N LYS A 54 -53.52 -7.93 50.49
CA LYS A 54 -53.76 -7.55 49.09
C LYS A 54 -52.58 -6.79 48.48
N ALA A 55 -51.87 -5.98 49.25
CA ALA A 55 -50.66 -5.31 48.78
C ALA A 55 -49.51 -6.30 48.50
N TRP A 56 -49.29 -7.26 49.40
CA TRP A 56 -48.30 -8.32 49.20
C TRP A 56 -48.63 -9.24 48.02
N ASP A 57 -49.92 -9.54 47.79
CA ASP A 57 -50.34 -10.36 46.66
C ASP A 57 -50.08 -9.65 45.33
N ARG A 58 -50.35 -8.34 45.22
CA ARG A 58 -50.02 -7.55 44.02
C ARG A 58 -48.51 -7.45 43.77
N GLU A 59 -47.72 -7.27 44.82
CA GLU A 59 -46.25 -7.24 44.71
C GLU A 59 -45.72 -8.59 44.22
N ARG A 60 -46.26 -9.70 44.73
CA ARG A 60 -45.90 -11.05 44.27
C ARG A 60 -46.27 -11.25 42.80
N GLU A 61 -47.46 -10.84 42.38
CA GLU A 61 -47.87 -10.93 40.97
C GLU A 61 -46.93 -10.13 40.05
N ALA A 62 -46.54 -8.92 40.44
CA ALA A 62 -45.58 -8.10 39.69
C ALA A 62 -44.19 -8.77 39.56
N GLN A 63 -43.67 -9.36 40.64
CA GLN A 63 -42.39 -10.08 40.59
C GLN A 63 -42.45 -11.35 39.73
N VAL A 64 -43.58 -12.06 39.73
CA VAL A 64 -43.77 -13.24 38.86
C VAL A 64 -43.78 -12.82 37.39
N GLU A 65 -44.40 -11.69 37.04
CA GLU A 65 -44.38 -11.15 35.69
C GLU A 65 -42.96 -10.75 35.24
N GLU A 66 -42.19 -10.10 36.12
CA GLU A 66 -40.79 -9.75 35.85
C GLU A 66 -39.91 -10.99 35.61
N ILE A 67 -40.07 -12.03 36.44
CA ILE A 67 -39.36 -13.31 36.28
C ILE A 67 -39.77 -13.99 34.96
N ALA A 68 -41.05 -13.93 34.57
CA ALA A 68 -41.53 -14.51 33.32
C ALA A 68 -40.90 -13.81 32.09
N VAL A 69 -40.81 -12.48 32.12
CA VAL A 69 -40.12 -11.71 31.07
C VAL A 69 -38.62 -12.05 31.03
N GLY A 70 -37.98 -12.15 32.19
CA GLY A 70 -36.57 -12.56 32.29
C GLY A 70 -36.32 -13.97 31.74
N SER A 71 -37.22 -14.91 32.01
CA SER A 71 -37.14 -16.28 31.47
C SER A 71 -37.26 -16.29 29.94
N CYS A 72 -38.17 -15.50 29.37
CA CYS A 72 -38.32 -15.39 27.92
C CYS A 72 -37.02 -14.86 27.26
N PHE A 73 -36.34 -13.90 27.89
CA PHE A 73 -35.05 -13.40 27.40
C PHE A 73 -33.96 -14.48 27.43
N ILE A 74 -33.91 -15.30 28.49
CA ILE A 74 -32.97 -16.42 28.58
C ILE A 74 -33.24 -17.45 27.46
N ASP A 75 -34.50 -17.75 27.16
CA ASP A 75 -34.86 -18.69 26.09
C ASP A 75 -34.46 -18.16 24.70
N VAL A 76 -34.58 -16.85 24.48
CA VAL A 76 -34.09 -16.19 23.24
C VAL A 76 -32.57 -16.28 23.14
N LEU A 77 -31.84 -16.03 24.23
CA LEU A 77 -30.38 -16.18 24.24
C LEU A 77 -29.94 -17.63 24.04
N ALA A 78 -30.64 -18.58 24.66
CA ALA A 78 -30.38 -20.00 24.47
C ALA A 78 -30.60 -20.43 23.01
N SER A 79 -31.71 -20.01 22.41
CA SER A 79 -32.03 -20.27 21.00
C SER A 79 -31.03 -19.61 20.06
N GLY A 80 -30.58 -18.39 20.36
CA GLY A 80 -29.53 -17.70 19.61
C GLY A 80 -28.18 -18.42 19.70
N ARG A 81 -27.84 -18.97 20.88
CA ARG A 81 -26.62 -19.74 21.08
C ARG A 81 -26.62 -21.05 20.29
N GLU A 82 -27.77 -21.72 20.14
CA GLU A 82 -27.90 -22.95 19.36
C GLU A 82 -27.89 -22.71 17.83
N GLN A 83 -28.28 -21.52 17.37
CA GLN A 83 -28.20 -21.15 15.95
C GLN A 83 -26.79 -20.74 15.49
N CYS A 84 -25.89 -20.41 16.43
CA CYS A 84 -24.54 -19.92 16.10
C CYS A 84 -23.35 -20.90 16.18
N PRO A 85 -23.41 -22.15 16.68
CA PRO A 85 -22.18 -22.92 16.93
C PRO A 85 -21.57 -23.42 15.61
N GLY A 86 -22.38 -23.83 14.63
CA GLY A 86 -21.87 -24.34 13.35
C GLY A 86 -21.36 -23.26 12.40
N ALA A 87 -21.90 -22.04 12.45
CA ALA A 87 -21.56 -20.98 11.52
C ALA A 87 -20.24 -20.26 11.89
N SER A 88 -19.89 -20.18 13.19
CA SER A 88 -18.61 -19.61 13.62
C SER A 88 -17.46 -20.59 13.47
N GLU A 89 -17.68 -21.87 13.80
CA GLU A 89 -16.64 -22.91 13.69
C GLU A 89 -16.30 -23.19 12.22
N SER A 90 -17.30 -23.34 11.35
CA SER A 90 -17.05 -23.55 9.90
C SER A 90 -16.29 -22.39 9.25
N LYS A 91 -16.64 -21.14 9.58
CA LYS A 91 -15.92 -19.97 9.10
C LYS A 91 -14.50 -19.89 9.66
N SER A 92 -14.31 -20.26 10.92
CA SER A 92 -12.99 -20.33 11.54
C SER A 92 -12.11 -21.37 10.84
N ASP A 93 -12.65 -22.55 10.55
CA ASP A 93 -11.94 -23.62 9.84
C ASP A 93 -11.63 -23.23 8.38
N GLU A 94 -12.56 -22.56 7.71
CA GLU A 94 -12.35 -22.06 6.34
C GLU A 94 -11.26 -20.97 6.30
N LEU A 95 -11.29 -20.02 7.24
CA LEU A 95 -10.24 -19.01 7.38
C LEU A 95 -8.89 -19.65 7.75
N ALA A 96 -8.89 -20.68 8.61
CA ALA A 96 -7.67 -21.40 8.95
C ALA A 96 -7.04 -22.09 7.72
N LYS A 97 -7.87 -22.73 6.88
CA LYS A 97 -7.42 -23.32 5.61
C LYS A 97 -6.89 -22.26 4.64
N GLN A 98 -7.58 -21.12 4.50
CA GLN A 98 -7.11 -20.03 3.65
C GLN A 98 -5.76 -19.47 4.13
N VAL A 99 -5.54 -19.38 5.45
CA VAL A 99 -4.25 -18.94 6.01
C VAL A 99 -3.14 -19.98 5.73
N GLU A 100 -3.45 -21.27 5.78
CA GLU A 100 -2.52 -22.35 5.45
C GLU A 100 -2.15 -22.32 3.95
N ASP A 101 -3.14 -22.27 3.06
CA ASP A 101 -2.94 -22.18 1.60
C ASP A 101 -2.09 -20.97 1.21
N LEU A 102 -2.34 -19.80 1.83
CA LEU A 102 -1.56 -18.58 1.57
C LEU A 102 -0.12 -18.69 2.09
N ARG A 103 0.11 -19.43 3.18
CA ARG A 103 1.47 -19.68 3.68
C ARG A 103 2.24 -20.59 2.73
N ASP A 104 1.61 -21.63 2.20
CA ASP A 104 2.21 -22.53 1.22
C ASP A 104 2.53 -21.80 -0.10
N GLN A 105 1.64 -20.91 -0.55
CA GLN A 105 1.90 -20.05 -1.71
C GLN A 105 3.06 -19.08 -1.48
N LEU A 106 3.17 -18.51 -0.29
CA LEU A 106 4.31 -17.64 0.05
C LEU A 106 5.63 -18.41 0.09
N GLU A 107 5.62 -19.64 0.60
CA GLU A 107 6.83 -20.46 0.67
C GLU A 107 7.27 -20.93 -0.73
N THR A 108 6.34 -21.36 -1.57
CA THR A 108 6.64 -21.71 -2.97
C THR A 108 7.18 -20.52 -3.74
N ALA A 109 6.54 -19.34 -3.67
CA ALA A 109 7.02 -18.12 -4.32
C ALA A 109 8.41 -17.68 -3.81
N ARG A 110 8.71 -17.86 -2.52
CA ARG A 110 10.05 -17.59 -1.97
C ARG A 110 11.10 -18.53 -2.53
N SER A 111 10.80 -19.82 -2.62
CA SER A 111 11.72 -20.82 -3.18
C SER A 111 12.01 -20.56 -4.67
N GLU A 112 10.99 -20.18 -5.45
CA GLU A 112 11.16 -19.80 -6.86
C GLU A 112 11.99 -18.53 -7.03
N LEU A 113 11.79 -17.54 -6.15
CA LEU A 113 12.58 -16.31 -6.14
C LEU A 113 14.05 -16.63 -5.85
N GLU A 114 14.35 -17.49 -4.88
CA GLU A 114 15.72 -17.91 -4.57
C GLU A 114 16.40 -18.60 -5.75
N VAL A 115 15.70 -19.52 -6.43
CA VAL A 115 16.21 -20.19 -7.65
C VAL A 115 16.43 -19.19 -8.78
N SER A 116 15.55 -18.20 -8.94
CA SER A 116 15.74 -17.16 -9.96
C SER A 116 16.95 -16.27 -9.64
N GLN A 117 17.19 -15.96 -8.36
CA GLN A 117 18.32 -15.15 -7.92
C GLN A 117 19.65 -15.88 -8.10
N THR A 118 19.72 -17.18 -7.81
CA THR A 118 20.93 -17.97 -8.07
C THR A 118 21.23 -18.04 -9.56
N ARG A 119 20.21 -18.27 -10.40
CA ARG A 119 20.35 -18.26 -11.86
C ARG A 119 20.83 -16.91 -12.41
N VAL A 120 20.33 -15.79 -11.88
CA VAL A 120 20.80 -14.46 -12.29
C VAL A 120 22.28 -14.28 -11.92
N LYS A 121 22.68 -14.65 -10.70
CA LYS A 121 24.09 -14.58 -10.28
C LYS A 121 25.01 -15.45 -11.14
N GLU A 122 24.57 -16.65 -11.53
CA GLU A 122 25.31 -17.51 -12.45
C GLU A 122 25.48 -16.88 -13.84
N LEU A 123 24.42 -16.27 -14.38
CA LEU A 123 24.48 -15.57 -15.66
C LEU A 123 25.36 -14.31 -15.60
N GLU A 124 25.31 -13.57 -14.51
CA GLU A 124 26.19 -12.40 -14.28
C GLU A 124 27.67 -12.83 -14.23
N ASN A 125 27.99 -13.90 -13.50
CA ASN A 125 29.35 -14.44 -13.44
C ASN A 125 29.81 -14.93 -14.82
N ALA A 126 28.97 -15.69 -15.54
CA ALA A 126 29.29 -16.16 -16.89
C ALA A 126 29.50 -15.00 -17.89
N SER A 127 28.71 -13.93 -17.75
CA SER A 127 28.87 -12.72 -18.56
C SER A 127 30.18 -12.00 -18.25
N GLN A 128 30.54 -11.87 -16.97
CA GLN A 128 31.80 -11.25 -16.55
C GLN A 128 33.02 -12.05 -17.04
N GLU A 129 32.96 -13.38 -16.97
CA GLU A 129 34.01 -14.26 -17.50
C GLU A 129 34.16 -14.11 -19.02
N ALA A 130 33.04 -14.11 -19.77
CA ALA A 130 33.05 -13.92 -21.22
C ALA A 130 33.59 -12.54 -21.64
N GLU A 131 33.22 -11.47 -20.90
CA GLU A 131 33.75 -10.12 -21.14
C GLU A 131 35.26 -10.05 -20.84
N SER A 132 35.71 -10.67 -19.74
CA SER A 132 37.12 -10.74 -19.38
C SER A 132 37.95 -11.44 -20.46
N ASP A 133 37.48 -12.58 -20.96
CA ASP A 133 38.15 -13.34 -22.02
C ASP A 133 38.16 -12.58 -23.36
N SER A 134 37.06 -11.91 -23.70
CA SER A 134 36.98 -11.06 -24.89
C SER A 134 37.97 -9.89 -24.81
N LEU A 135 38.04 -9.23 -23.66
CA LEU A 135 39.00 -8.14 -23.42
C LEU A 135 40.46 -8.64 -23.44
N ALA A 136 40.74 -9.82 -22.90
CA ALA A 136 42.06 -10.43 -22.97
C ALA A 136 42.47 -10.77 -24.41
N SER A 137 41.53 -11.31 -25.21
CA SER A 137 41.74 -11.57 -26.64
C SER A 137 42.00 -10.27 -27.42
N LEU A 138 41.20 -9.23 -27.21
CA LEU A 138 41.41 -7.91 -27.85
C LEU A 138 42.76 -7.28 -27.46
N LYS A 139 43.15 -7.35 -26.18
CA LYS A 139 44.44 -6.84 -25.71
C LYS A 139 45.62 -7.59 -26.34
N SER A 140 45.55 -8.91 -26.43
CA SER A 140 46.60 -9.72 -27.06
C SER A 140 46.69 -9.48 -28.57
N GLY A 141 45.56 -9.35 -29.26
CA GLY A 141 45.50 -8.96 -30.68
C GLY A 141 46.16 -7.59 -30.93
N HIS A 142 45.79 -6.57 -30.14
CA HIS A 142 46.38 -5.24 -30.25
C HIS A 142 47.90 -5.24 -29.96
N ALA A 143 48.37 -6.05 -29.02
CA ALA A 143 49.81 -6.18 -28.74
C ALA A 143 50.58 -6.77 -29.95
N LEU A 144 49.98 -7.70 -30.68
CA LEU A 144 50.56 -8.25 -31.91
C LEU A 144 50.56 -7.21 -33.05
N GLU A 145 49.49 -6.45 -33.22
CA GLU A 145 49.42 -5.35 -34.20
C GLU A 145 50.46 -4.27 -33.93
N LEU A 146 50.64 -3.86 -32.68
CA LEU A 146 51.69 -2.92 -32.28
C LEU A 146 53.09 -3.48 -32.60
N SER A 147 53.32 -4.77 -32.36
CA SER A 147 54.59 -5.43 -32.67
C SER A 147 54.85 -5.46 -34.19
N GLN A 148 53.82 -5.76 -34.99
CA GLN A 148 53.88 -5.73 -36.45
C GLN A 148 54.16 -4.32 -36.98
N HIS A 149 53.52 -3.29 -36.43
CA HIS A 149 53.78 -1.89 -36.78
C HIS A 149 55.20 -1.47 -36.40
N ALA A 150 55.70 -1.85 -35.22
CA ALA A 150 57.06 -1.55 -34.79
C ALA A 150 58.12 -2.24 -35.67
N GLU A 151 57.87 -3.45 -36.16
CA GLU A 151 58.73 -4.13 -37.14
C GLU A 151 58.70 -3.40 -38.50
N LYS A 152 57.52 -2.99 -38.97
CA LYS A 152 57.37 -2.23 -40.21
C LYS A 152 58.12 -0.89 -40.16
N ILE A 153 58.07 -0.18 -39.03
CA ILE A 153 58.84 1.06 -38.83
C ILE A 153 60.33 0.78 -38.96
N ARG A 154 60.87 -0.22 -38.25
CA ARG A 154 62.29 -0.60 -38.35
C ARG A 154 62.71 -1.00 -39.77
N SER A 155 61.84 -1.71 -40.50
CA SER A 155 62.07 -2.05 -41.91
C SER A 155 62.11 -0.81 -42.82
N LEU A 156 61.21 0.15 -42.60
CA LEU A 156 61.20 1.40 -43.36
C LEU A 156 62.43 2.28 -43.03
N GLU A 157 62.83 2.35 -41.76
CA GLU A 157 64.02 3.07 -41.31
C GLU A 157 65.29 2.51 -41.94
N THR A 158 65.46 1.18 -41.93
CA THR A 158 66.61 0.52 -42.59
C THR A 158 66.61 0.74 -44.10
N SER A 159 65.45 0.71 -44.76
CA SER A 159 65.32 1.02 -46.19
C SER A 159 65.70 2.47 -46.50
N LEU A 160 65.23 3.42 -45.67
CA LEU A 160 65.53 4.85 -45.77
C LEU A 160 67.04 5.10 -45.63
N HIS A 161 67.68 4.56 -44.60
CA HIS A 161 69.14 4.66 -44.44
C HIS A 161 69.92 4.03 -45.60
N GLY A 162 69.42 2.93 -46.16
CA GLY A 162 69.97 2.33 -47.38
C GLY A 162 69.83 3.24 -48.61
N ALA A 163 68.73 3.98 -48.74
CA ALA A 163 68.55 4.98 -49.79
C ALA A 163 69.46 6.21 -49.57
N GLU A 164 69.54 6.75 -48.35
CA GLU A 164 70.42 7.87 -47.99
C GLU A 164 71.89 7.55 -48.26
N SER A 165 72.34 6.35 -47.90
CA SER A 165 73.70 5.88 -48.16
C SER A 165 74.01 5.84 -49.66
N ARG A 166 73.04 5.39 -50.48
CA ARG A 166 73.17 5.40 -51.95
C ARG A 166 73.22 6.83 -52.51
N VAL A 167 72.40 7.74 -52.00
CA VAL A 167 72.43 9.16 -52.39
C VAL A 167 73.79 9.78 -52.06
N HIS A 168 74.34 9.52 -50.88
CA HIS A 168 75.68 9.99 -50.52
C HIS A 168 76.77 9.41 -51.41
N GLN A 169 76.66 8.12 -51.77
CA GLN A 169 77.60 7.48 -52.68
C GLN A 169 77.55 8.10 -54.09
N LEU A 170 76.35 8.31 -54.63
CA LEU A 170 76.15 8.99 -55.92
C LEU A 170 76.61 10.45 -55.88
N SER A 171 76.37 11.16 -54.78
CA SER A 171 76.83 12.54 -54.57
C SER A 171 78.36 12.64 -54.55
N ARG A 172 79.05 11.68 -53.90
CA ARG A 172 80.51 11.58 -53.98
C ARG A 172 80.98 11.32 -55.41
N GLN A 173 80.38 10.36 -56.12
CA GLN A 173 80.70 10.07 -57.52
C GLN A 173 80.54 11.31 -58.42
N LEU A 174 79.46 12.07 -58.24
CA LEU A 174 79.25 13.32 -58.97
C LEU A 174 80.31 14.38 -58.63
N THR A 175 80.71 14.49 -57.36
CA THR A 175 81.74 15.43 -56.91
C THR A 175 83.12 15.05 -57.47
N ASP A 176 83.45 13.76 -57.48
CA ASP A 176 84.68 13.22 -58.07
C ASP A 176 84.73 13.49 -59.58
N LEU A 177 83.61 13.28 -60.30
CA LEU A 177 83.49 13.62 -61.73
C LEU A 177 83.58 15.12 -62.00
N GLN A 178 83.02 15.98 -61.14
CA GLN A 178 83.15 17.44 -61.25
C GLN A 178 84.56 17.95 -60.92
N SER A 179 85.28 17.24 -60.03
CA SER A 179 86.61 17.62 -59.59
C SER A 179 87.73 17.13 -60.51
N GLN A 180 87.48 16.21 -61.46
CA GLN A 180 88.40 15.93 -62.55
C GLN A 180 88.59 17.22 -63.38
N PRO A 181 89.74 17.92 -63.26
CA PRO A 181 89.99 19.14 -64.00
C PRO A 181 90.49 18.72 -65.38
N GLY A 182 89.56 18.45 -66.29
CA GLY A 182 89.85 18.20 -67.69
C GLY A 182 89.74 19.50 -68.49
N ALA A 183 90.91 20.01 -68.88
CA ALA A 183 91.16 20.97 -69.95
C ALA A 183 90.00 21.28 -70.92
N ASN A 184 89.83 22.58 -71.17
CA ASN A 184 89.27 23.19 -72.39
C ASN A 184 87.79 22.93 -72.72
N SER A 185 86.92 23.83 -72.26
CA SER A 185 85.93 24.42 -73.18
C SER A 185 85.54 25.84 -72.73
N PRO A 186 85.82 26.89 -73.52
CA PRO A 186 85.36 28.26 -73.29
C PRO A 186 83.99 28.50 -73.93
N GLY A 187 83.20 29.38 -73.31
CA GLY A 187 81.92 29.88 -73.81
C GLY A 187 80.72 29.10 -73.25
N GLU A 188 79.60 29.69 -72.89
CA GLU A 188 79.12 31.07 -72.79
C GLU A 188 77.73 30.94 -72.14
N SER A 189 77.23 32.03 -71.55
CA SER A 189 75.80 32.28 -71.25
C SER A 189 75.09 31.36 -70.24
N SER A 190 74.79 31.81 -69.01
CA SER A 190 73.77 32.81 -68.64
C SER A 190 72.33 32.43 -69.07
N SER A 191 71.57 31.84 -68.13
CA SER A 191 70.11 32.06 -67.95
C SER A 191 69.61 31.20 -66.78
N ARG A 192 69.47 31.78 -65.58
CA ARG A 192 68.18 32.20 -64.99
C ARG A 192 67.08 31.12 -65.01
N GLY A 193 66.97 30.44 -63.86
CA GLY A 193 65.77 30.26 -63.02
C GLY A 193 64.51 29.67 -63.63
N LEU A 194 63.92 28.67 -62.94
CA LEU A 194 62.49 28.63 -62.62
C LEU A 194 62.22 27.54 -61.57
N PHE A 195 61.74 28.00 -60.43
CA PHE A 195 61.13 27.24 -59.35
C PHE A 195 59.85 26.56 -59.86
N PHE A 196 59.69 25.27 -59.61
CA PHE A 196 58.38 24.62 -59.61
C PHE A 196 57.97 24.38 -58.16
N SER A 197 57.12 25.25 -57.64
CA SER A 197 56.32 24.97 -56.44
C SER A 197 55.17 24.06 -56.87
N ASP A 198 55.22 22.83 -56.38
CA ASP A 198 54.15 21.84 -56.42
C ASP A 198 53.35 21.97 -55.12
N ASP A 199 52.27 22.76 -55.13
CA ASP A 199 51.27 22.79 -54.06
C ASP A 199 50.02 22.04 -54.54
N GLY A 200 50.13 20.72 -54.55
CA GLY A 200 49.00 19.81 -54.58
C GLY A 200 48.61 19.41 -53.16
N VAL A 201 47.68 20.14 -52.54
CA VAL A 201 46.95 19.66 -51.36
C VAL A 201 45.45 19.72 -51.64
N GLY A 202 44.92 18.54 -51.94
CA GLY A 202 43.49 18.30 -51.99
C GLY A 202 42.87 18.07 -50.60
N ALA A 203 41.56 17.83 -50.68
CA ALA A 203 40.72 17.15 -49.69
C ALA A 203 40.53 17.85 -48.34
N GLU A 204 39.31 18.32 -48.08
CA GLU A 204 38.43 17.64 -47.13
C GLU A 204 36.95 17.84 -47.53
N GLY A 205 36.30 16.72 -47.87
CA GLY A 205 34.86 16.59 -47.76
C GLY A 205 34.47 15.94 -46.43
N ARG A 206 33.15 15.80 -46.21
CA ARG A 206 32.43 15.10 -45.11
C ARG A 206 32.13 16.01 -43.91
N SER A 207 30.91 16.12 -43.36
CA SER A 207 29.66 15.36 -43.48
C SER A 207 28.44 16.19 -43.01
N PRO A 208 27.22 15.88 -43.49
CA PRO A 208 25.96 16.44 -43.00
C PRO A 208 25.27 15.46 -42.04
N LEU A 209 25.42 15.61 -40.72
CA LEU A 209 24.64 14.80 -39.77
C LEU A 209 24.16 15.64 -38.58
N GLY A 210 22.84 15.67 -38.42
CA GLY A 210 22.17 15.87 -37.13
C GLY A 210 22.20 17.29 -36.55
N ARG A 211 21.44 18.23 -37.14
CA ARG A 211 20.98 19.40 -36.37
C ARG A 211 19.97 18.92 -35.32
N GLY A 212 20.48 18.49 -34.17
CA GLY A 212 19.70 18.44 -32.95
C GLY A 212 19.17 19.84 -32.60
N PRO A 213 18.06 19.95 -31.86
CA PRO A 213 17.50 21.23 -31.45
C PRO A 213 18.58 22.04 -30.73
N ARG A 214 18.96 23.19 -31.29
CA ARG A 214 19.92 24.08 -30.62
C ARG A 214 19.31 24.51 -29.28
N PRO A 215 20.03 24.38 -28.15
CA PRO A 215 19.53 24.80 -26.86
C PRO A 215 19.18 26.29 -26.91
N THR A 216 17.98 26.64 -26.47
CA THR A 216 17.55 28.03 -26.34
C THR A 216 18.52 28.76 -25.41
N GLY A 217 18.89 29.99 -25.77
CA GLY A 217 20.04 30.71 -25.19
C GLY A 217 20.03 30.91 -23.67
N VAL A 218 18.88 30.73 -23.01
CA VAL A 218 18.74 30.83 -21.56
C VAL A 218 19.49 29.70 -20.83
N ASP A 219 19.56 28.49 -21.41
CA ASP A 219 20.27 27.36 -20.80
C ASP A 219 21.78 27.40 -20.99
N ALA A 220 22.29 28.27 -21.87
CA ALA A 220 23.72 28.39 -22.14
C ALA A 220 24.49 29.14 -21.03
N LEU A 221 23.80 29.96 -20.24
CA LEU A 221 24.39 30.74 -19.13
C LEU A 221 24.47 29.96 -17.81
N LEU A 222 23.88 28.76 -17.75
CA LEU A 222 23.89 27.93 -16.55
C LEU A 222 25.13 27.01 -16.51
N PRO A 223 25.73 26.75 -15.33
CA PRO A 223 26.79 25.77 -15.18
C PRO A 223 26.40 24.37 -15.69
N ALA A 224 27.35 23.62 -16.26
CA ALA A 224 27.09 22.34 -16.93
C ALA A 224 26.28 21.33 -16.09
N HIS A 225 26.53 21.26 -14.78
CA HIS A 225 25.80 20.37 -13.88
C HIS A 225 24.32 20.77 -13.71
N VAL A 226 24.00 22.07 -13.75
CA VAL A 226 22.61 22.59 -13.71
C VAL A 226 21.91 22.30 -15.02
N ARG A 227 22.62 22.43 -16.16
CA ARG A 227 22.09 22.11 -17.49
C ARG A 227 21.68 20.64 -17.60
N HIS A 228 22.53 19.73 -17.14
CA HIS A 228 22.22 18.29 -17.14
C HIS A 228 21.01 17.97 -16.25
N LYS A 229 20.95 18.49 -15.01
CA LYS A 229 19.80 18.27 -14.12
C LYS A 229 18.49 18.82 -14.70
N ARG A 230 18.53 20.01 -15.30
CA ARG A 230 17.36 20.62 -15.96
C ARG A 230 16.94 19.81 -17.18
N GLN A 231 17.88 19.33 -17.99
CA GLN A 231 17.58 18.46 -19.14
C GLN A 231 16.95 17.13 -18.71
N VAL A 232 17.48 16.48 -17.68
CA VAL A 232 16.94 15.20 -17.17
C VAL A 232 15.55 15.40 -16.56
N SER A 233 15.36 16.43 -15.72
CA SER A 233 14.06 16.72 -15.13
C SER A 233 13.00 17.11 -16.16
N LEU A 234 13.35 17.92 -17.18
CA LEU A 234 12.45 18.24 -18.29
C LEU A 234 12.16 17.02 -19.16
N SER A 235 13.13 16.14 -19.40
CA SER A 235 12.90 14.90 -20.16
C SER A 235 11.96 13.95 -19.40
N ALA A 236 12.16 13.79 -18.10
CA ALA A 236 11.29 12.97 -17.26
C ALA A 236 9.88 13.55 -17.14
N LEU A 237 9.77 14.88 -16.98
CA LEU A 237 8.49 15.57 -16.97
C LEU A 237 7.80 15.44 -18.33
N LYS A 238 8.53 15.60 -19.44
CA LYS A 238 7.99 15.40 -20.79
C LYS A 238 7.48 13.97 -20.99
N ALA A 239 8.19 12.95 -20.52
CA ALA A 239 7.72 11.56 -20.59
C ALA A 239 6.44 11.31 -19.75
N ARG A 240 6.23 12.07 -18.67
CA ARG A 240 5.02 11.99 -17.84
C ARG A 240 3.86 12.82 -18.38
N MET A 241 4.16 13.97 -18.98
CA MET A 241 3.19 14.93 -19.47
C MET A 241 2.82 14.74 -20.93
N GLU A 242 3.59 13.97 -21.72
CA GLU A 242 3.17 13.58 -23.06
C GLU A 242 1.82 12.90 -22.89
N PRO A 243 0.72 13.56 -23.34
CA PRO A 243 -0.58 12.92 -23.32
C PRO A 243 -0.35 11.64 -24.08
N ARG A 244 -0.79 10.50 -23.53
CA ARG A 244 -1.02 9.33 -24.34
C ARG A 244 -2.09 9.72 -25.35
N ARG A 245 -1.70 10.47 -26.40
CA ARG A 245 -2.43 10.60 -27.63
C ARG A 245 -2.54 9.16 -28.06
N SER A 246 -3.70 8.60 -27.79
CA SER A 246 -4.09 7.27 -28.20
C SER A 246 -3.74 7.20 -29.68
N TYR A 247 -2.62 6.57 -30.02
CA TYR A 247 -2.33 6.18 -31.38
C TYR A 247 -3.29 5.04 -31.71
N SER A 248 -4.59 5.37 -31.83
CA SER A 248 -5.53 4.66 -32.67
C SER A 248 -5.28 5.15 -34.11
N GLN A 249 -4.12 4.77 -34.65
CA GLN A 249 -3.88 4.68 -36.08
C GLN A 249 -3.40 3.23 -36.26
N THR A 250 -4.23 2.26 -36.64
CA THR A 250 -4.91 2.13 -37.94
C THR A 250 -4.00 2.45 -39.12
N SER A 251 -2.95 1.66 -39.33
CA SER A 251 -2.45 1.35 -40.67
C SER A 251 -1.42 0.22 -40.60
N GLY A 252 -1.90 -1.01 -40.71
CA GLY A 252 -1.10 -2.17 -41.07
C GLY A 252 -2.01 -3.15 -41.81
N PRO A 253 -1.92 -3.27 -43.14
CA PRO A 253 -2.67 -4.26 -43.90
C PRO A 253 -1.93 -5.61 -43.89
N ALA A 254 -2.74 -6.66 -44.05
CA ALA A 254 -2.35 -8.02 -44.41
C ALA A 254 -1.81 -8.93 -43.29
N GLY A 255 -2.71 -9.81 -42.84
CA GLY A 255 -2.45 -11.24 -42.89
C GLY A 255 -2.06 -11.89 -41.58
N SER A 256 -3.03 -12.50 -40.90
CA SER A 256 -3.04 -13.95 -40.83
C SER A 256 -4.36 -14.44 -40.24
N LEU A 257 -4.91 -15.45 -40.90
CA LEU A 257 -6.15 -16.12 -40.62
C LEU A 257 -6.01 -17.02 -39.39
N SER A 258 -6.93 -16.91 -38.44
CA SER A 258 -7.46 -18.09 -37.75
C SER A 258 -8.81 -17.76 -37.12
N ASN A 259 -9.87 -18.07 -37.88
CA ASN A 259 -11.18 -18.37 -37.34
C ASN A 259 -11.09 -19.66 -36.54
N VAL A 260 -11.57 -19.65 -35.29
CA VAL A 260 -12.37 -20.74 -34.70
C VAL A 260 -13.45 -20.10 -33.82
N PRO A 261 -14.74 -20.44 -34.02
CA PRO A 261 -15.87 -19.80 -33.35
C PRO A 261 -16.35 -20.54 -32.10
N GLU A 262 -17.12 -19.78 -31.31
CA GLU A 262 -18.30 -20.17 -30.53
C GLU A 262 -18.17 -21.14 -29.35
N GLY A 263 -18.68 -20.64 -28.21
CA GLY A 263 -19.31 -21.47 -27.18
C GLY A 263 -18.78 -21.21 -25.77
N ASN A 264 -19.34 -20.22 -25.07
CA ASN A 264 -20.35 -20.47 -24.03
C ASN A 264 -20.61 -19.21 -23.22
N ASP A 265 -21.90 -18.93 -23.03
CA ASP A 265 -22.44 -18.11 -21.97
C ASP A 265 -21.82 -18.48 -20.62
N GLU A 266 -21.22 -17.52 -19.91
CA GLU A 266 -21.44 -17.34 -18.47
C GLU A 266 -21.25 -15.87 -18.09
N LYS A 267 -22.14 -15.43 -17.20
CA LYS A 267 -22.28 -14.07 -16.67
C LYS A 267 -21.01 -13.60 -15.96
N GLY A 268 -20.11 -12.97 -16.71
CA GLY A 268 -19.12 -12.08 -16.13
C GLY A 268 -19.77 -10.75 -15.78
N PHE A 269 -20.11 -10.54 -14.50
CA PHE A 269 -20.18 -9.18 -13.95
C PHE A 269 -18.79 -8.58 -14.08
N GLY A 270 -18.53 -7.98 -15.24
CA GLY A 270 -17.34 -7.18 -15.50
C GLY A 270 -17.37 -5.98 -14.57
N ALA A 271 -16.82 -6.16 -13.37
CA ALA A 271 -16.28 -5.08 -12.57
C ALA A 271 -15.21 -4.42 -13.43
N GLY A 272 -15.63 -3.44 -14.23
CA GLY A 272 -14.72 -2.61 -14.98
C GLY A 272 -13.72 -2.06 -13.99
N HIS A 273 -12.46 -2.47 -14.14
CA HIS A 273 -11.32 -1.80 -13.55
C HIS A 273 -11.35 -0.36 -14.05
N ARG A 274 -12.12 0.49 -13.36
CA ARG A 274 -11.93 1.92 -13.34
C ARG A 274 -10.54 2.08 -12.76
N ARG A 275 -9.59 2.29 -13.66
CA ARG A 275 -8.26 2.76 -13.34
C ARG A 275 -8.47 4.09 -12.61
N MET A 276 -8.57 4.02 -11.29
CA MET A 276 -8.70 5.19 -10.42
C MET A 276 -7.54 6.09 -10.77
N GLN A 277 -7.83 7.20 -11.43
CA GLN A 277 -6.85 8.24 -11.63
C GLN A 277 -6.62 8.84 -10.25
N PHE A 278 -5.37 8.94 -9.82
CA PHE A 278 -5.00 9.60 -8.57
C PHE A 278 -5.71 10.96 -8.50
N GLY A 279 -6.69 11.12 -7.60
CA GLY A 279 -7.42 12.39 -7.42
C GLY A 279 -8.88 12.31 -6.97
N ASP A 280 -9.55 11.15 -7.03
CA ASP A 280 -10.99 11.05 -6.71
C ASP A 280 -11.30 10.62 -5.26
N GLU A 281 -10.28 10.39 -4.42
CA GLU A 281 -10.48 10.16 -2.99
C GLU A 281 -10.67 11.50 -2.26
N ILE A 282 -11.93 11.85 -1.98
CA ILE A 282 -12.25 13.00 -1.15
C ILE A 282 -11.93 12.64 0.31
N VAL A 283 -10.76 13.07 0.77
CA VAL A 283 -10.35 12.90 2.17
C VAL A 283 -11.09 13.90 3.05
N PHE A 284 -11.99 13.41 3.90
CA PHE A 284 -12.63 14.22 4.93
C PHE A 284 -11.86 14.09 6.24
N CYS A 285 -11.18 15.16 6.66
CA CYS A 285 -10.60 15.23 7.99
C CYS A 285 -11.71 15.52 9.01
N CYS A 286 -12.12 14.51 9.77
CA CYS A 286 -13.02 14.70 10.90
C CYS A 286 -12.23 15.31 12.09
N PRO A 287 -12.61 16.49 12.60
CA PRO A 287 -11.89 17.14 13.70
C PRO A 287 -12.02 16.41 15.05
N ALA A 288 -12.89 15.41 15.17
CA ALA A 288 -13.05 14.60 16.38
C ALA A 288 -12.14 13.35 16.41
N CYS A 289 -11.49 13.01 15.30
CA CYS A 289 -10.76 11.74 15.14
C CYS A 289 -9.24 11.86 15.31
N GLU A 290 -8.71 12.96 15.84
CA GLU A 290 -7.27 13.20 16.06
C GLU A 290 -6.35 12.85 14.87
N GLY A 291 -6.87 12.88 13.63
CA GLY A 291 -6.10 12.60 12.43
C GLY A 291 -6.24 11.20 11.84
N ASP A 292 -7.15 10.35 12.32
CA ASP A 292 -7.45 9.10 11.64
C ASP A 292 -8.14 9.34 10.29
N LEU A 293 -7.45 8.92 9.23
CA LEU A 293 -7.92 8.98 7.85
C LEU A 293 -8.93 7.87 7.60
N ILE A 294 -10.20 8.24 7.44
CA ILE A 294 -11.24 7.32 6.99
C ILE A 294 -11.33 7.45 5.46
N SER A 295 -10.84 6.45 4.74
CA SER A 295 -11.16 6.23 3.34
C SER A 295 -12.44 5.40 3.25
N ILE A 296 -13.47 5.90 2.54
CA ILE A 296 -14.68 5.12 2.21
C ILE A 296 -14.43 4.36 0.92
#